data_AF-A0AA35S4X3-F1
#
_entry.id   AF-A0AA35S4X3-F1
#
_cell.length_a   1.000
_cell.length_b   1.000
_cell.length_c   1.000
_cell.angle_alpha   90.00
_cell.angle_beta   90.00
_cell.angle_gamma   90.00
#
_symmetry.space_group_name_H-M   'P 1'
#
loop_
_entity.id
_entity.type
_entity.pdbx_description
1 polymer ?
#
loop_
_entity_poly.entity_id
_entity_poly.type
_entity_poly.pdbx_seq_one_letter_code
_entity_poly.pdbx_strand_id
1 'polypeptide(L)'
;MTEILCRWLNEDVRVAHKLSDANLAEQFSGGYLFGEVLTKYGLQEDFPLFSKGRSSEAKLNNFMRLEPTFRLLEVPFNINLARDVMNERPGAAMRLLYQLFVALNRMKASIYTTGRKQELNGQSLEFTRSPGRMKLERVETSIFRERLRQQTPRQVDLNFEELVDKFKERQRVYEEGVTRDRQRQAEKLRQDQRDNCQRALERAREGREKQNLMYSKLKPLSPTKTPQSKDQLLARG
;
A
#
# COMPACT_ATOMS: atom_id res chain seq x y z
N MET A 1 -17.93 -17.80 10.92
CA MET A 1 -18.88 -17.25 9.93
C MET A 1 -18.44 -17.52 8.50
N THR A 2 -17.15 -17.34 8.14
CA THR A 2 -16.67 -17.65 6.79
C THR A 2 -16.76 -19.13 6.42
N GLU A 3 -16.55 -20.04 7.37
CA GLU A 3 -16.65 -21.48 7.13
C GLU A 3 -18.00 -21.91 6.53
N ILE A 4 -19.09 -21.31 7.01
CA ILE A 4 -20.44 -21.59 6.51
C ILE A 4 -20.57 -21.15 5.03
N LEU A 5 -20.00 -19.99 4.69
CA LEU A 5 -20.01 -19.48 3.31
C LEU A 5 -19.12 -20.30 2.39
N CYS A 6 -17.92 -20.69 2.85
CA CYS A 6 -17.03 -21.57 2.11
C CYS A 6 -17.67 -22.94 1.86
N ARG A 7 -18.32 -23.51 2.88
CA ARG A 7 -19.06 -24.77 2.76
C ARG A 7 -20.19 -24.64 1.75
N TRP A 8 -21.03 -23.62 1.89
CA TRP A 8 -22.12 -23.33 0.94
C TRP A 8 -21.61 -23.21 -0.50
N LEU A 9 -20.52 -22.47 -0.73
CA LEU A 9 -19.97 -22.27 -2.07
C LEU A 9 -19.38 -23.56 -2.67
N ASN A 10 -18.64 -24.33 -1.86
CA ASN A 10 -17.96 -25.53 -2.33
C ASN A 10 -18.90 -26.74 -2.47
N GLU A 11 -19.88 -26.90 -1.57
CA GLU A 11 -20.72 -28.11 -1.47
C GLU A 11 -22.09 -27.93 -2.12
N ASP A 12 -22.78 -26.82 -1.82
CA ASP A 12 -24.14 -26.58 -2.29
C ASP A 12 -24.13 -25.95 -3.68
N VAL A 13 -23.37 -24.87 -3.84
CA VAL A 13 -23.23 -24.18 -5.14
C VAL A 13 -22.25 -24.93 -6.04
N ARG A 14 -21.23 -25.58 -5.49
CA ARG A 14 -20.18 -26.32 -6.22
C ARG A 14 -19.44 -25.47 -7.24
N VAL A 15 -18.98 -24.29 -6.85
CA VAL A 15 -18.19 -23.42 -7.73
C VAL A 15 -16.95 -24.14 -8.26
N ALA A 16 -16.50 -23.79 -9.46
CA ALA A 16 -15.40 -24.48 -10.12
C ALA A 16 -14.07 -24.44 -9.35
N HIS A 17 -13.88 -23.42 -8.51
CA HIS A 17 -12.65 -23.20 -7.73
C HIS A 17 -12.87 -23.58 -6.27
N LYS A 18 -11.91 -24.27 -5.65
CA LYS A 18 -11.98 -24.58 -4.22
C LYS A 18 -11.69 -23.32 -3.39
N LEU A 19 -12.67 -22.88 -2.62
CA LEU A 19 -12.58 -21.66 -1.83
C LEU A 19 -12.23 -21.94 -0.37
N SER A 20 -11.40 -21.06 0.18
CA SER A 20 -10.96 -21.03 1.58
C SER A 20 -11.05 -19.60 2.09
N ASP A 21 -11.02 -19.40 3.42
CA ASP A 21 -11.09 -18.06 4.02
C ASP A 21 -9.98 -17.13 3.50
N ALA A 22 -8.78 -17.66 3.27
CA ALA A 22 -7.62 -16.91 2.81
C ALA A 22 -7.72 -16.42 1.34
N ASN A 23 -8.41 -17.17 0.47
CA ASN A 23 -8.47 -16.84 -0.96
C ASN A 23 -9.79 -16.17 -1.37
N LEU A 24 -10.76 -16.06 -0.46
CA LEU A 24 -12.11 -15.59 -0.79
C LEU A 24 -12.11 -14.13 -1.30
N ALA A 25 -11.33 -13.24 -0.68
CA ALA A 25 -11.27 -11.85 -1.13
C ALA A 25 -10.72 -11.74 -2.56
N GLU A 26 -9.60 -12.42 -2.84
CA GLU A 26 -8.93 -12.41 -4.15
C GLU A 26 -9.83 -13.04 -5.24
N GLN A 27 -10.44 -14.20 -4.96
CA GLN A 27 -11.22 -14.93 -5.95
C GLN A 27 -12.52 -14.20 -6.32
N PHE A 28 -13.10 -13.43 -5.40
CA PHE A 28 -14.30 -12.63 -5.65
C PHE A 28 -14.02 -11.21 -6.15
N SER A 29 -12.78 -10.72 -6.06
CA SER A 29 -12.43 -9.35 -6.50
C SER A 29 -12.65 -9.12 -8.00
N GLY A 30 -12.56 -10.19 -8.79
CA GLY A 30 -12.84 -10.19 -10.22
C GLY A 30 -14.32 -10.06 -10.58
N GLY A 31 -15.24 -10.34 -9.65
CA GLY A 31 -16.69 -10.36 -9.92
C GLY A 31 -17.19 -11.59 -10.69
N TYR A 32 -16.29 -12.36 -11.32
CA TYR A 32 -16.66 -13.56 -12.09
C TYR A 32 -17.37 -14.61 -11.24
N LEU A 33 -16.87 -14.89 -10.04
CA LEU A 33 -17.48 -15.88 -9.16
C LEU A 33 -18.88 -15.48 -8.69
N PHE A 34 -19.15 -14.19 -8.46
CA PHE A 34 -20.52 -13.76 -8.18
C PHE A 34 -21.45 -14.09 -9.35
N GLY A 35 -21.00 -13.88 -10.58
CA GLY A 35 -21.74 -14.27 -11.78
C GLY A 35 -22.00 -15.78 -11.83
N GLU A 36 -20.99 -16.60 -11.53
CA GLU A 36 -21.12 -18.06 -11.51
C GLU A 36 -22.16 -18.52 -10.48
N VAL A 37 -22.10 -17.96 -9.26
CA VAL A 37 -23.09 -18.25 -8.21
C VAL A 37 -24.49 -17.88 -8.69
N LEU A 38 -24.69 -16.67 -9.20
CA LEU A 38 -26.00 -16.20 -9.66
C LEU A 38 -26.56 -17.02 -10.84
N THR A 39 -25.69 -17.46 -11.75
CA THR A 39 -26.06 -18.30 -12.90
C THR A 39 -26.65 -19.63 -12.44
N LYS A 40 -26.09 -20.24 -11.39
CA LYS A 40 -26.60 -21.51 -10.82
C LYS A 40 -27.99 -21.39 -10.19
N TYR A 41 -28.43 -20.17 -9.93
CA TYR A 41 -29.77 -19.87 -9.43
C TYR A 41 -30.68 -19.31 -10.55
N GLY A 42 -30.25 -19.30 -11.81
CA GLY A 42 -31.04 -18.79 -12.93
C GLY A 42 -31.25 -17.27 -12.88
N LEU A 43 -30.33 -16.54 -12.24
CA LEU A 43 -30.42 -15.09 -12.03
C LEU A 43 -29.46 -14.27 -12.90
N GLN A 44 -28.58 -14.93 -13.64
CA GLN A 44 -27.62 -14.27 -14.53
C GLN A 44 -27.54 -14.98 -15.88
N GLU A 45 -28.34 -14.52 -16.84
CA GLU A 45 -28.40 -15.08 -18.20
C GLU A 45 -27.23 -14.63 -19.07
N ASP A 46 -26.70 -13.44 -18.80
CA ASP A 46 -25.60 -12.83 -19.57
C ASP A 46 -24.21 -13.27 -19.08
N PHE A 47 -24.14 -14.33 -18.25
CA PHE A 47 -22.89 -14.88 -17.72
C PHE A 47 -21.82 -15.21 -18.78
N PRO A 48 -22.15 -15.67 -20.00
CA PRO A 48 -21.16 -15.86 -21.05
C PRO A 48 -20.37 -14.58 -21.43
N LEU A 49 -20.91 -13.40 -21.11
CA LEU A 49 -20.25 -12.11 -21.34
C LEU A 49 -19.34 -11.68 -20.18
N PHE A 50 -19.23 -12.48 -19.12
CA PHE A 50 -18.31 -12.24 -18.01
C PHE A 50 -16.89 -12.64 -18.39
N SER A 51 -15.92 -11.87 -17.89
CA SER A 51 -14.50 -12.13 -18.12
C SER A 51 -13.85 -12.70 -16.85
N LYS A 52 -13.05 -13.76 -17.00
CA LYS A 52 -12.21 -14.30 -15.91
C LYS A 52 -10.95 -13.45 -15.65
N GLY A 53 -10.70 -12.44 -16.47
CA GLY A 53 -9.53 -11.58 -16.37
C GLY A 53 -9.49 -10.80 -15.06
N ARG A 54 -8.27 -10.44 -14.63
CA ARG A 54 -8.02 -9.60 -13.44
C ARG A 54 -7.86 -8.10 -13.78
N SER A 55 -7.93 -7.74 -15.05
CA SER A 55 -7.77 -6.35 -15.50
C SER A 55 -8.90 -5.45 -14.99
N SER A 56 -8.64 -4.14 -14.89
CA SER A 56 -9.67 -3.16 -14.53
C SER A 56 -10.92 -3.26 -15.40
N GLU A 57 -10.75 -3.48 -16.71
CA GLU A 57 -11.85 -3.59 -17.65
C GLU A 57 -12.69 -4.87 -17.43
N ALA A 58 -12.04 -5.99 -17.14
CA ALA A 58 -12.74 -7.24 -16.80
C ALA A 58 -13.57 -7.09 -15.52
N LYS A 59 -12.98 -6.48 -14.47
CA LYS A 59 -13.68 -6.14 -13.23
C LYS A 59 -14.86 -5.21 -13.51
N LEU A 60 -14.66 -4.12 -14.23
CA LEU A 60 -15.73 -3.19 -14.60
C LEU A 60 -16.88 -3.89 -15.31
N ASN A 61 -16.59 -4.64 -16.38
CA ASN A 61 -17.60 -5.37 -17.13
C ASN A 61 -18.42 -6.31 -16.24
N ASN A 62 -17.75 -7.09 -15.38
CA ASN A 62 -18.42 -8.03 -14.50
C ASN A 62 -19.32 -7.31 -13.48
N PHE A 63 -18.81 -6.31 -12.77
CA PHE A 63 -19.59 -5.62 -11.72
C PHE A 63 -20.75 -4.78 -12.28
N MET A 64 -20.62 -4.23 -13.49
CA MET A 64 -21.73 -3.54 -14.18
C MET A 64 -22.87 -4.48 -14.60
N ARG A 65 -22.58 -5.78 -14.78
CA ARG A 65 -23.57 -6.84 -15.08
C ARG A 65 -24.17 -7.46 -13.84
N LEU A 66 -23.41 -7.47 -12.75
CA LEU A 66 -23.90 -7.92 -11.44
C LEU A 66 -24.95 -6.96 -10.87
N GLU A 67 -24.77 -5.66 -11.04
CA GLU A 67 -25.58 -4.64 -10.37
C GLU A 67 -27.11 -4.83 -10.51
N PRO A 68 -27.66 -5.06 -11.73
CA PRO A 68 -29.10 -5.27 -11.89
C PRO A 68 -29.60 -6.46 -11.08
N THR A 69 -28.87 -7.58 -11.07
CA THR A 69 -29.23 -8.79 -10.35
C THR A 69 -29.17 -8.60 -8.83
N PHE A 70 -28.16 -7.89 -8.32
CA PHE A 70 -28.08 -7.58 -6.88
C PHE A 70 -29.22 -6.65 -6.45
N ARG A 71 -29.59 -5.65 -7.27
CA ARG A 71 -30.77 -4.81 -7.02
C ARG A 71 -32.06 -5.62 -7.09
N LEU A 72 -32.16 -6.58 -8.01
CA LEU A 72 -33.28 -7.49 -8.13
C LEU A 72 -33.48 -8.33 -6.85
N LEU A 73 -32.38 -8.79 -6.25
CA LEU A 73 -32.35 -9.49 -4.97
C LEU A 73 -32.49 -8.58 -3.72
N GLU A 74 -32.65 -7.26 -3.93
CA GLU A 74 -32.71 -6.25 -2.87
C GLU A 74 -31.47 -6.25 -1.95
N VAL A 75 -30.32 -6.63 -2.52
CA VAL A 75 -29.01 -6.53 -1.85
C VAL A 75 -28.44 -5.13 -2.11
N PRO A 76 -28.03 -4.39 -1.06
CA PRO A 76 -27.48 -3.05 -1.22
C PRO A 76 -26.11 -3.11 -1.93
N PHE A 77 -26.12 -2.90 -3.24
CA PHE A 77 -24.93 -2.92 -4.08
C PHE A 77 -24.61 -1.52 -4.60
N ASN A 78 -23.78 -0.80 -3.86
CA ASN A 78 -23.37 0.56 -4.19
C ASN A 78 -21.95 0.59 -4.79
N ILE A 79 -21.59 1.74 -5.38
CA ILE A 79 -20.32 1.91 -6.10
C ILE A 79 -19.12 1.74 -5.15
N ASN A 80 -19.23 2.25 -3.92
CA ASN A 80 -18.17 2.12 -2.91
C ASN A 80 -17.93 0.66 -2.54
N LEU A 81 -18.99 -0.14 -2.38
CA LEU A 81 -18.90 -1.56 -2.10
C LEU A 81 -18.29 -2.31 -3.28
N ALA A 82 -18.74 -2.02 -4.51
CA ALA A 82 -18.16 -2.60 -5.72
C ALA A 82 -16.64 -2.32 -5.79
N ARG A 83 -16.22 -1.07 -5.60
CA ARG A 83 -14.80 -0.68 -5.58
C ARG A 83 -14.02 -1.34 -4.46
N ASP A 84 -14.57 -1.37 -3.25
CA ASP A 84 -13.94 -2.00 -2.10
C ASP A 84 -13.72 -3.50 -2.35
N VAL A 85 -14.66 -4.18 -3.02
CA VAL A 85 -14.49 -5.58 -3.44
C VAL A 85 -13.45 -5.71 -4.56
N MET A 86 -13.49 -4.84 -5.58
CA MET A 86 -12.50 -4.85 -6.68
C MET A 86 -11.06 -4.66 -6.19
N ASN A 87 -10.87 -3.87 -5.14
CA ASN A 87 -9.59 -3.57 -4.51
C ASN A 87 -9.23 -4.52 -3.37
N GLU A 88 -9.96 -5.63 -3.20
CA GLU A 88 -9.69 -6.65 -2.19
C GLU A 88 -9.67 -6.09 -0.75
N ARG A 89 -10.47 -5.05 -0.50
CA ARG A 89 -10.55 -4.44 0.81
C ARG A 89 -10.99 -5.51 1.82
N PRO A 90 -10.29 -5.67 2.95
CA PRO A 90 -10.59 -6.69 3.94
C PRO A 90 -12.07 -6.66 4.36
N GLY A 91 -12.73 -7.82 4.28
CA GLY A 91 -14.12 -8.00 4.68
C GLY A 91 -15.19 -7.49 3.69
N ALA A 92 -14.83 -6.73 2.65
CA ALA A 92 -15.80 -6.20 1.69
C ALA A 92 -16.49 -7.32 0.88
N ALA A 93 -15.68 -8.23 0.30
CA ALA A 93 -16.18 -9.38 -0.46
C ALA A 93 -17.04 -10.30 0.41
N MET A 94 -16.59 -10.58 1.63
CA MET A 94 -17.30 -11.43 2.58
C MET A 94 -18.67 -10.87 2.97
N ARG A 95 -18.74 -9.56 3.24
CA ARG A 95 -20.00 -8.88 3.57
C ARG A 95 -20.99 -8.97 2.42
N LEU A 96 -20.54 -8.68 1.19
CA LEU A 96 -21.39 -8.77 0.01
C LEU A 96 -21.87 -10.22 -0.23
N LEU A 97 -20.97 -11.19 -0.08
CA LEU A 97 -21.27 -12.60 -0.22
C LEU A 97 -22.29 -13.08 0.82
N TYR A 98 -22.17 -12.64 2.07
CA TYR A 98 -23.13 -12.96 3.12
C TYR A 98 -24.52 -12.39 2.80
N GLN A 99 -24.58 -11.14 2.35
CA GLN A 99 -25.85 -10.53 1.93
C GLN A 99 -26.48 -11.29 0.77
N LEU A 100 -25.66 -11.72 -0.20
CA LEU A 100 -26.11 -12.56 -1.30
C LEU A 100 -26.67 -13.90 -0.80
N PHE A 101 -25.95 -14.59 0.10
CA PHE A 101 -26.40 -15.85 0.71
C PHE A 101 -27.77 -15.69 1.38
N VAL A 102 -27.95 -14.65 2.19
CA VAL A 102 -29.23 -14.36 2.85
C VAL A 102 -30.34 -14.09 1.83
N ALA A 103 -30.08 -13.27 0.80
CA ALA A 103 -31.07 -12.95 -0.22
C ALA A 103 -31.50 -14.19 -1.02
N LEU A 104 -30.55 -15.04 -1.42
CA LEU A 104 -30.84 -16.29 -2.13
C LEU A 104 -31.63 -17.28 -1.26
N ASN A 105 -31.35 -17.34 0.04
CA ASN A 105 -32.13 -18.19 0.95
C ASN A 105 -33.54 -17.66 1.19
N ARG A 106 -33.73 -16.33 1.28
CA ARG A 106 -35.08 -15.71 1.34
C ARG A 106 -35.88 -16.02 0.08
N MET A 107 -35.24 -15.93 -1.08
CA MET A 107 -35.84 -16.27 -2.37
C MET A 107 -36.24 -17.75 -2.41
N LYS A 108 -35.34 -18.67 -2.01
CA LYS A 108 -35.65 -20.10 -1.88
C LYS A 108 -36.81 -20.36 -0.91
N ALA A 109 -36.83 -19.70 0.25
CA ALA A 109 -37.90 -19.84 1.24
C ALA A 109 -39.27 -19.43 0.69
N SER A 110 -39.33 -18.36 -0.10
CA SER A 110 -40.56 -17.88 -0.76
C SER A 110 -41.20 -18.92 -1.69
N ILE A 111 -40.39 -19.78 -2.33
CA ILE A 111 -40.86 -20.90 -3.16
C ILE A 111 -41.70 -21.88 -2.33
N TYR A 112 -41.20 -22.24 -1.14
CA TYR A 112 -41.85 -23.23 -0.29
C TYR A 112 -43.14 -22.70 0.34
N THR A 113 -43.23 -21.40 0.63
CA THR A 113 -44.42 -20.82 1.30
C THR A 113 -45.57 -20.52 0.35
N THR A 114 -45.29 -20.21 -0.91
CA THR A 114 -46.31 -19.73 -1.87
C THR A 114 -46.93 -20.87 -2.68
N GLY A 115 -46.42 -22.10 -2.58
CA GLY A 115 -46.91 -23.27 -3.33
C GLY A 115 -46.76 -23.17 -4.86
N ARG A 116 -46.29 -22.03 -5.37
CA ARG A 116 -45.96 -21.81 -6.77
C ARG A 116 -44.64 -22.50 -7.06
N LYS A 117 -44.72 -23.72 -7.59
CA LYS A 117 -43.60 -24.43 -8.25
C LYS A 117 -43.19 -23.76 -9.58
N GLN A 118 -43.33 -22.45 -9.72
CA GLN A 118 -42.67 -21.76 -10.82
C GLN A 118 -41.21 -21.59 -10.42
N GLU A 119 -40.31 -21.94 -11.33
CA GLU A 119 -38.89 -21.66 -11.19
C GLU A 119 -38.75 -20.15 -11.02
N LEU A 120 -38.53 -19.69 -9.78
CA LEU A 120 -38.22 -18.29 -9.52
C LEU A 120 -36.85 -18.04 -10.16
N ASN A 121 -36.88 -17.60 -11.40
CA ASN A 121 -35.75 -17.08 -12.16
C ASN A 121 -35.79 -15.56 -12.12
N GLY A 122 -34.74 -14.91 -12.64
CA GLY A 122 -34.66 -13.44 -12.64
C GLY A 122 -35.90 -12.81 -13.30
N GLN A 123 -36.37 -13.41 -14.39
CA GLN A 123 -37.54 -12.95 -15.15
C GLN A 123 -38.85 -13.02 -14.36
N SER A 124 -39.07 -14.08 -13.59
CA SER A 124 -40.25 -14.22 -12.73
C SER A 124 -40.25 -13.17 -11.62
N LEU A 125 -39.08 -12.85 -11.06
CA LEU A 125 -38.97 -11.83 -10.03
C LEU A 125 -39.21 -10.43 -10.60
N GLU A 126 -38.74 -10.15 -11.81
CA GLU A 126 -39.02 -8.90 -12.51
C GLU A 126 -40.51 -8.72 -12.85
N PHE A 127 -41.21 -9.78 -13.25
CA PHE A 127 -42.64 -9.71 -13.58
C PHE A 127 -43.52 -9.32 -12.38
N THR A 128 -43.07 -9.64 -11.16
CA THR A 128 -43.75 -9.22 -9.93
C THR A 128 -43.53 -7.75 -9.56
N ARG A 129 -42.60 -7.05 -10.23
CA ARG A 129 -42.28 -5.64 -9.94
C ARG A 129 -43.22 -4.69 -10.68
N SER A 130 -43.50 -3.55 -10.04
CA SER A 130 -44.31 -2.51 -10.67
C SER A 130 -43.56 -1.85 -11.85
N PRO A 131 -44.26 -1.51 -12.95
CA PRO A 131 -43.62 -0.90 -14.12
C PRO A 131 -42.88 0.42 -13.82
N GLY A 132 -43.39 1.21 -12.88
CA GLY A 132 -42.74 2.45 -12.45
C GLY A 132 -41.39 2.20 -11.77
N ARG A 133 -41.30 1.16 -10.92
CA ARG A 133 -40.05 0.75 -10.29
C ARG A 133 -39.02 0.33 -11.32
N MET A 134 -39.41 -0.50 -12.30
CA MET A 134 -38.49 -0.95 -13.36
C MET A 134 -37.90 0.21 -14.17
N LYS A 135 -38.69 1.25 -14.48
CA LYS A 135 -38.18 2.44 -15.19
C LYS A 135 -37.14 3.20 -14.37
N LEU A 136 -37.39 3.39 -13.07
CA LEU A 136 -36.44 4.03 -12.18
C LEU A 136 -35.14 3.21 -12.07
N GLU A 137 -35.24 1.90 -11.88
CA GLU A 137 -34.09 1.02 -11.74
C GLU A 137 -33.20 1.02 -12.99
N ARG A 138 -33.78 1.15 -14.19
CA ARG A 138 -33.01 1.32 -15.44
C ARG A 138 -32.16 2.61 -15.43
N VAL A 139 -32.72 3.70 -14.92
CA VAL A 139 -31.99 4.98 -14.78
C VAL A 139 -30.91 4.88 -13.71
N GLU A 140 -31.19 4.22 -12.59
CA GLU A 140 -30.20 4.01 -11.54
C GLU A 140 -29.03 3.14 -12.02
N THR A 141 -29.30 2.07 -12.77
CA THR A 141 -28.26 1.22 -13.38
C THR A 141 -27.37 2.03 -14.33
N SER A 142 -27.92 2.93 -15.14
CA SER A 142 -27.09 3.74 -16.04
C SER A 142 -26.18 4.71 -15.26
N ILE A 143 -26.71 5.34 -14.21
CA ILE A 143 -25.92 6.20 -13.30
C ILE A 143 -24.83 5.40 -12.59
N PHE A 144 -25.16 4.19 -12.10
CA PHE A 144 -24.21 3.31 -11.45
C PHE A 144 -23.06 2.96 -12.39
N ARG A 145 -23.38 2.54 -13.62
CA ARG A 145 -22.37 2.17 -14.63
C ARG A 145 -21.43 3.31 -14.95
N GLU A 146 -21.98 4.50 -15.17
CA GLU A 146 -21.19 5.69 -15.48
C GLU A 146 -20.25 6.05 -14.33
N ARG A 147 -20.77 6.11 -13.10
CA ARG A 147 -19.95 6.44 -11.93
C ARG A 147 -18.90 5.39 -11.62
N LEU A 148 -19.24 4.10 -11.75
CA LEU A 148 -18.29 3.02 -11.51
C LEU A 148 -17.12 3.10 -12.51
N ARG A 149 -17.39 3.42 -13.79
CA ARG A 149 -16.34 3.67 -14.79
C ARG A 149 -15.46 4.85 -14.43
N GLN A 150 -16.06 5.98 -14.03
CA GLN A 150 -15.30 7.18 -13.65
C GLN A 150 -14.42 6.96 -12.42
N GLN A 151 -14.84 6.12 -11.47
CA GLN A 151 -14.11 5.89 -10.23
C GLN A 151 -13.10 4.75 -10.28
N THR A 152 -13.16 3.90 -11.32
CA THR A 152 -12.24 2.78 -11.45
C THR A 152 -11.05 3.19 -12.32
N PRO A 153 -9.80 3.11 -11.84
CA PRO A 153 -8.64 3.49 -12.61
C PRO A 153 -8.49 2.57 -13.84
N ARG A 154 -8.12 3.15 -14.98
CA ARG A 154 -7.89 2.37 -16.19
C ARG A 154 -6.63 1.54 -16.00
N GLN A 155 -6.57 0.40 -16.68
CA GLN A 155 -5.39 -0.48 -16.60
C GLN A 155 -4.10 0.25 -17.01
N VAL A 156 -4.17 1.14 -18.00
CA VAL A 156 -3.01 1.93 -18.45
C VAL A 156 -2.51 2.86 -17.34
N ASP A 157 -3.43 3.47 -16.58
CA ASP A 157 -3.07 4.39 -15.49
C ASP A 157 -2.37 3.60 -14.37
N LEU A 158 -2.88 2.41 -14.01
CA LEU A 158 -2.24 1.51 -13.04
C LEU A 158 -0.84 1.09 -13.47
N ASN A 159 -0.68 0.67 -14.74
CA ASN A 159 0.62 0.29 -15.28
C ASN A 159 1.62 1.46 -15.26
N PHE A 160 1.13 2.69 -15.49
CA PHE A 160 1.94 3.89 -15.43
C PHE A 160 2.37 4.22 -14.00
N GLU A 161 1.47 4.11 -13.02
CA GLU A 161 1.79 4.27 -11.60
C GLU A 161 2.88 3.27 -11.16
N GLU A 162 2.76 1.99 -11.52
CA GLU A 162 3.78 0.98 -11.24
C GLU A 162 5.14 1.32 -11.86
N LEU A 163 5.14 1.89 -13.06
CA LEU A 163 6.37 2.31 -13.74
C LEU A 163 7.00 3.50 -13.02
N VAL A 164 6.20 4.51 -12.67
CA VAL A 164 6.63 5.70 -11.93
C VAL A 164 7.24 5.30 -10.58
N ASP A 165 6.64 4.35 -9.87
CA ASP A 165 7.16 3.89 -8.58
C ASP A 165 8.52 3.20 -8.70
N LYS A 166 8.74 2.41 -9.77
CA LYS A 166 10.07 1.84 -10.06
C LYS A 166 11.11 2.92 -10.32
N PHE A 167 10.76 3.99 -11.04
CA PHE A 167 11.66 5.11 -11.28
C PHE A 167 11.97 5.88 -10.00
N LYS A 168 10.98 6.15 -9.16
CA LYS A 168 11.16 6.80 -7.86
C LYS A 168 12.06 5.99 -6.93
N GLU A 169 11.86 4.68 -6.87
CA GLU A 169 12.71 3.80 -6.07
C GLU A 169 14.15 3.81 -6.58
N ARG A 170 14.34 3.76 -7.90
CA ARG A 170 15.68 3.84 -8.50
C ARG A 170 16.35 5.18 -8.21
N GLN A 171 15.60 6.28 -8.29
CA GLN A 171 16.07 7.62 -7.95
C GLN A 171 16.48 7.70 -6.48
N ARG A 172 15.65 7.18 -5.55
CA ARG A 172 15.95 7.14 -4.12
C ARG A 172 17.27 6.42 -3.84
N VAL A 173 17.45 5.23 -4.42
CA VAL A 173 18.69 4.45 -4.26
C VAL A 173 19.91 5.23 -4.77
N TYR A 174 19.77 5.95 -5.89
CA TYR A 174 20.85 6.77 -6.44
C TYR A 174 21.19 7.95 -5.51
N GLU A 175 20.18 8.68 -5.03
CA GLU A 175 20.36 9.80 -4.08
C GLU A 175 20.98 9.34 -2.76
N GLU A 176 20.57 8.17 -2.25
CA GLU A 176 21.19 7.51 -1.10
C GLU A 176 22.66 7.15 -1.36
N GLY A 177 23.00 6.68 -2.56
CA GLY A 177 24.38 6.39 -2.95
C GLY A 177 25.24 7.66 -2.94
N VAL A 178 24.76 8.73 -3.58
CA VAL A 178 25.45 10.03 -3.64
C VAL A 178 25.66 10.61 -2.24
N THR A 179 24.65 10.55 -1.38
CA THR A 179 24.75 11.04 0.01
C THR A 179 25.75 10.22 0.84
N ARG A 180 25.74 8.88 0.70
CA ARG A 180 26.71 7.99 1.36
C ARG A 180 28.14 8.28 0.92
N ASP A 181 28.38 8.47 -0.38
CA ASP A 181 29.72 8.77 -0.89
C ASP A 181 30.23 10.13 -0.41
N ARG A 182 29.34 11.14 -0.38
CA ARG A 182 29.67 12.46 0.18
C ARG A 182 30.02 12.40 1.67
N GLN A 183 29.30 11.58 2.44
CA GLN A 183 29.60 11.36 3.86
C GLN A 183 30.96 10.69 4.05
N ARG A 184 31.25 9.62 3.29
CA ARG A 184 32.55 8.92 3.32
C ARG A 184 33.72 9.85 2.98
N GLN A 185 33.56 10.71 1.97
CA GLN A 185 34.59 11.69 1.61
C GLN A 185 34.81 12.71 2.74
N ALA A 186 33.73 13.22 3.34
CA ALA A 186 33.81 14.17 4.44
C ALA A 186 34.45 13.55 5.71
N GLU A 187 34.19 12.28 6.00
CA GLU A 187 34.84 11.55 7.10
C GLU A 187 36.34 11.39 6.87
N LYS A 188 36.75 10.97 5.67
CA LYS A 188 38.17 10.88 5.29
C LYS A 188 38.88 12.22 5.46
N LEU A 189 38.31 13.30 4.94
CA LEU A 189 38.86 14.65 5.07
C LEU A 189 39.01 15.06 6.55
N ARG A 190 38.04 14.74 7.42
CA ARG A 190 38.15 15.03 8.86
C ARG A 190 39.24 14.21 9.52
N GLN A 191 39.40 12.95 9.12
CA GLN A 191 40.45 12.08 9.65
C GLN A 191 41.83 12.59 9.24
N ASP A 192 42.03 12.92 7.96
CA ASP A 192 43.27 13.49 7.44
C ASP A 192 43.65 14.80 8.17
N GLN A 193 42.67 15.66 8.46
CA GLN A 193 42.89 16.88 9.23
C GLN A 193 43.33 16.59 10.67
N ARG A 194 42.72 15.60 11.33
CA ARG A 194 43.10 15.18 12.70
C ARG A 194 44.52 14.62 12.72
N ASP A 195 44.84 13.75 11.78
CA ASP A 195 46.15 13.11 11.66
C ASP A 195 47.25 14.14 11.33
N ASN A 196 46.95 15.13 10.49
CA ASN A 196 47.86 16.25 10.23
C ASN A 196 48.08 17.12 11.48
N CYS A 197 47.02 17.40 12.24
CA CYS A 197 47.12 18.19 13.46
C CYS A 197 47.97 17.47 14.53
N GLN A 198 47.77 16.16 14.70
CA GLN A 198 48.59 15.33 15.61
C GLN A 198 50.06 15.31 15.21
N ARG A 199 50.36 15.07 13.93
CA ARG A 199 51.75 15.09 13.42
C ARG A 199 52.43 16.45 13.62
N ALA A 200 51.69 17.54 13.45
CA ALA A 200 52.22 18.89 13.70
C ALA A 200 52.53 19.12 15.18
N LEU A 201 51.67 18.65 16.09
CA LEU A 201 51.88 18.68 17.53
C LEU A 201 53.10 17.86 17.97
N GLU A 202 53.28 16.66 17.43
CA GLU A 202 54.44 15.79 17.71
C GLU A 202 55.74 16.45 17.27
N ARG A 203 55.80 16.98 16.03
CA ARG A 203 56.97 17.73 15.54
C ARG A 203 57.29 18.94 16.42
N ALA A 204 56.28 19.65 16.90
CA ALA A 204 56.45 20.78 17.80
C ALA A 204 57.00 20.34 19.18
N ARG A 205 56.54 19.20 19.72
CA ARG A 205 57.09 18.61 20.95
C ARG A 205 58.55 18.24 20.80
N GLU A 206 58.90 17.50 19.76
CA GLU A 206 60.30 17.11 19.48
C GLU A 206 61.20 18.34 19.30
N GLY A 207 60.69 19.38 18.63
CA GLY A 207 61.40 20.65 18.48
C GLY A 207 61.70 21.32 19.83
N ARG A 208 60.72 21.37 20.73
CA ARG A 208 60.89 21.89 22.10
C ARG A 208 61.87 21.05 22.92
N GLU A 209 61.80 19.73 22.81
CA GLU A 209 62.74 18.82 23.50
C GLU A 209 64.17 19.03 23.04
N LYS A 210 64.40 19.13 21.73
CA LYS A 210 65.72 19.44 21.14
C LYS A 210 66.25 20.80 21.60
N GLN A 211 65.39 21.82 21.62
CA GLN A 211 65.73 23.14 22.17
C GLN A 211 66.13 23.03 23.65
N ASN A 212 65.30 22.39 24.48
CA ASN A 212 65.57 22.22 25.91
C ASN A 212 66.88 21.47 26.17
N LEU A 213 67.16 20.41 25.39
CA LEU A 213 68.44 19.69 25.43
C LEU A 213 69.62 20.61 25.10
N MET A 214 69.51 21.45 24.07
CA MET A 214 70.54 22.42 23.69
C MET A 214 70.77 23.47 24.80
N TYR A 215 69.70 24.04 25.36
CA TYR A 215 69.78 24.98 26.48
C TYR A 215 70.36 24.35 27.75
N SER A 216 70.11 23.07 28.02
CA SER A 216 70.71 22.36 29.15
C SER A 216 72.24 22.21 29.01
N LYS A 217 72.72 22.01 27.77
CA LYS A 217 74.15 21.94 27.45
C LYS A 217 74.83 23.31 27.47
N LEU A 218 74.06 24.39 27.30
CA LEU A 218 74.54 25.76 27.35
C LEU A 218 74.55 26.35 28.77
N LYS A 219 74.11 25.62 29.81
CA LYS A 219 74.08 26.11 31.20
C LYS A 219 75.51 26.29 31.73
N PRO A 220 76.00 27.53 31.96
CA PRO A 220 77.26 27.75 32.66
C PRO A 220 77.04 27.53 34.16
N LEU A 221 78.07 27.00 34.83
CA LEU A 221 78.21 27.06 36.29
C LEU A 221 77.92 28.49 36.78
N SER A 222 77.11 28.62 37.80
CA SER A 222 77.15 29.78 38.69
C SER A 222 76.83 29.32 40.11
N PRO A 223 77.33 29.95 41.20
CA PRO A 223 78.09 31.22 41.29
C PRO A 223 79.32 31.14 42.25
N THR A 224 80.27 32.09 42.17
CA THR A 224 81.15 32.38 43.33
C THR A 224 81.46 33.87 43.49
N LYS A 225 80.97 34.40 44.63
CA LYS A 225 81.48 35.51 45.45
C LYS A 225 81.10 36.95 45.06
N THR A 226 80.17 37.51 45.84
CA THR A 226 80.17 38.90 46.35
C THR A 226 81.43 39.17 47.20
N PRO A 227 81.97 40.40 47.32
CA PRO A 227 81.38 41.41 48.22
C PRO A 227 81.53 42.92 47.89
N GLN A 228 80.55 43.68 48.41
CA GLN A 228 80.61 44.99 49.10
C GLN A 228 80.79 46.34 48.36
N SER A 229 79.71 47.14 48.48
CA SER A 229 79.58 48.58 48.81
C SER A 229 80.60 49.60 48.29
N LYS A 230 80.11 50.66 47.64
CA LYS A 230 79.79 51.96 48.27
C LYS A 230 79.36 53.01 47.23
N ASP A 231 78.36 53.77 47.64
CA ASP A 231 78.22 55.21 47.45
C ASP A 231 77.93 55.86 46.08
N GLN A 232 77.04 56.84 46.26
CA GLN A 232 76.79 58.06 45.50
C GLN A 232 75.84 57.94 44.31
N LEU A 233 74.56 58.28 44.50
CA LEU A 233 74.00 59.63 44.68
C LEU A 233 73.95 60.42 43.38
N LEU A 234 72.71 60.86 43.14
CA LEU A 234 72.29 62.05 42.42
C LEU A 234 72.30 61.96 40.90
N ALA A 235 71.32 62.50 40.19
CA ALA A 235 69.94 62.91 40.45
C ALA A 235 69.56 63.73 39.21
N ARG A 236 68.25 63.81 38.99
CA ARG A 236 67.54 64.77 38.12
C ARG A 236 67.77 64.59 36.62
N GLY A 237 66.72 64.49 35.83
CA GLY A 237 65.29 64.60 36.10
C GLY A 237 64.47 64.16 34.90
#